data_AF-S3MD18-F1
#
_entry.id   AF-S3MD18-F1
#
_cell.length_a   1.000
_cell.length_b   1.000
_cell.length_c   1.000
_cell.angle_alpha   90.00
_cell.angle_beta   90.00
_cell.angle_gamma   90.00
#
_symmetry.space_group_name_H-M   'P 1'
#
loop_
_entity.id
_entity.type
_entity.pdbx_description
1 polymer ?
#
loop_
_entity_poly.entity_id
_entity_poly.type
_entity_poly.pdbx_seq_one_letter_code
_entity_poly.pdbx_strand_id
1 'polypeptide(L)'
;MTDLEQFITACEAHAVPDDEIDFSDIPELTGDQITQIRPSHLVNKAMWKPQKRVLSIRIDADLLEALKASGKGWQTRLNDWIRNGVTSHYF
;
A
#
# COMPACT_ATOMS: atom_id res chain seq x y z
N MET A 1 17.18 -16.35 27.44
CA MET A 1 17.91 -16.23 26.16
C MET A 1 18.24 -17.64 25.67
N THR A 2 17.19 -18.43 25.51
CA THR A 2 17.20 -19.88 25.19
C THR A 2 16.07 -20.23 24.22
N ASP A 3 15.01 -19.42 24.21
CA ASP A 3 13.82 -19.58 23.37
C ASP A 3 14.10 -19.41 21.86
N LEU A 4 14.87 -18.39 21.48
CA LEU A 4 15.28 -18.15 20.08
C LEU A 4 16.19 -19.26 19.54
N GLU A 5 17.19 -19.67 20.31
CA GLU A 5 18.11 -20.76 19.94
C GLU A 5 17.37 -22.09 19.79
N GLN A 6 16.42 -22.37 20.70
CA GLN A 6 15.55 -23.56 20.61
C GLN A 6 14.65 -23.52 19.37
N PHE A 7 14.11 -22.35 19.03
CA PHE A 7 13.28 -22.17 17.85
C PHE A 7 14.08 -22.36 16.55
N ILE A 8 15.25 -21.75 16.45
CA ILE A 8 16.14 -21.90 15.29
C ILE A 8 16.56 -23.38 15.13
N THR A 9 16.98 -24.03 16.21
CA THR A 9 17.34 -25.46 16.20
C THR A 9 16.18 -26.35 15.72
N ALA A 10 14.95 -26.06 16.15
CA ALA A 10 13.77 -26.80 15.71
C ALA A 10 13.44 -26.55 14.23
N CYS A 11 13.57 -25.32 13.75
CA CYS A 11 13.40 -24.98 12.34
C CYS A 11 14.44 -25.66 11.45
N GLU A 12 15.71 -25.64 11.85
CA GLU A 12 16.82 -26.28 11.12
C GLU A 12 16.65 -27.80 11.06
N ALA A 13 16.17 -28.44 12.13
CA ALA A 13 15.89 -29.88 12.14
C ALA A 13 14.79 -30.32 11.16
N HIS A 14 13.92 -29.40 10.74
CA HIS A 14 12.85 -29.63 9.78
C HIS A 14 13.09 -28.96 8.42
N ALA A 15 14.24 -28.30 8.24
CA ALA A 15 14.60 -27.69 6.98
C ALA A 15 14.95 -28.78 5.96
N VAL A 16 14.46 -28.60 4.74
CA VAL A 16 14.90 -29.41 3.59
C VAL A 16 16.32 -28.96 3.25
N PRO A 17 17.29 -29.88 3.07
CA PRO A 17 18.63 -29.52 2.61
C PRO A 17 18.57 -28.74 1.30
N ASP A 18 19.44 -27.75 1.11
CA ASP A 18 19.42 -26.86 -0.07
C ASP A 18 19.41 -27.63 -1.41
N ASP A 19 20.13 -28.77 -1.48
CA ASP A 19 20.22 -29.64 -2.66
C ASP A 19 18.90 -30.40 -2.98
N GLU A 20 18.01 -30.52 -1.99
CA GLU A 20 16.71 -31.19 -2.10
C GLU A 20 15.54 -30.21 -2.27
N ILE A 21 15.80 -28.90 -2.30
CA ILE A 21 14.76 -27.89 -2.52
C ILE A 21 14.30 -27.96 -3.98
N ASP A 22 13.02 -28.31 -4.17
CA ASP A 22 12.37 -28.27 -5.47
C ASP A 22 11.96 -26.83 -5.82
N PHE A 23 12.51 -26.30 -6.92
CA PHE A 23 12.19 -24.98 -7.47
C PHE A 23 11.28 -25.06 -8.71
N SER A 24 10.68 -26.22 -8.99
CA SER A 24 9.86 -26.44 -10.19
C SER A 24 8.67 -25.49 -10.32
N ASP A 25 8.14 -24.97 -9.20
CA ASP A 25 7.02 -24.02 -9.14
C ASP A 25 7.45 -22.54 -9.16
N ILE A 26 8.72 -22.25 -8.83
CA ILE A 26 9.29 -20.90 -8.77
C ILE A 26 10.55 -20.87 -9.67
N PRO A 27 10.39 -20.94 -11.00
CA PRO A 27 11.51 -20.85 -11.91
C PRO A 27 12.20 -19.50 -11.76
N GLU A 28 13.53 -19.50 -11.93
CA GLU A 28 14.30 -18.25 -11.94
C GLU A 28 13.84 -17.32 -13.06
N LEU A 29 13.79 -16.02 -12.76
CA LEU A 29 13.43 -15.01 -13.73
C LEU A 29 14.54 -14.86 -14.77
N THR A 30 14.18 -14.93 -16.05
CA THR A 30 15.11 -14.65 -17.14
C THR A 30 15.43 -13.16 -17.22
N GLY A 31 16.58 -12.80 -17.80
CA GLY A 31 16.95 -11.40 -18.02
C GLY A 31 15.88 -10.60 -18.78
N ASP A 32 15.25 -11.23 -19.78
CA ASP A 32 14.15 -10.63 -20.53
C ASP A 32 12.90 -10.39 -19.65
N GLN A 33 12.56 -11.33 -18.76
CA GLN A 33 11.44 -11.16 -17.83
C GLN A 33 11.70 -10.03 -16.83
N ILE A 34 12.94 -9.90 -16.35
CA ILE A 34 13.34 -8.82 -15.43
C ILE A 34 13.15 -7.45 -16.08
N THR A 35 13.53 -7.30 -17.37
CA THR A 35 13.33 -6.03 -18.09
C THR A 35 11.85 -5.65 -18.27
N GLN A 36 10.94 -6.61 -18.19
CA GLN A 36 9.49 -6.39 -18.31
C GLN A 36 8.81 -6.06 -16.98
N ILE A 37 9.52 -6.18 -15.84
CA ILE A 37 8.97 -5.87 -14.53
C ILE A 37 8.62 -4.37 -14.46
N ARG A 38 7.35 -4.09 -14.17
CA ARG A 38 6.85 -2.73 -13.98
C ARG A 38 6.33 -2.56 -12.56
N PRO A 39 6.54 -1.39 -11.93
CA PRO A 39 5.94 -1.10 -10.63
C PRO A 39 4.43 -1.33 -10.65
N SER A 40 3.92 -2.06 -9.65
CA SER A 40 2.52 -2.50 -9.60
C SER A 40 1.52 -1.34 -9.71
N HIS A 41 1.84 -0.17 -9.16
CA HIS A 41 0.99 1.03 -9.26
C HIS A 41 0.88 1.63 -10.68
N LEU A 42 1.75 1.23 -11.62
CA LEU A 42 1.66 1.62 -13.03
C LEU A 42 0.78 0.67 -13.83
N VAL A 43 0.68 -0.59 -13.40
CA VAL A 43 -0.08 -1.63 -14.10
C VAL A 43 -1.49 -1.77 -13.50
N ASN A 44 -1.61 -1.57 -12.19
CA ASN A 44 -2.85 -1.68 -11.43
C ASN A 44 -3.38 -0.30 -11.04
N LYS A 45 -4.43 0.14 -11.74
CA LYS A 45 -5.12 1.41 -11.48
C LYS A 45 -5.68 1.51 -10.05
N ALA A 46 -6.01 0.39 -9.40
CA ALA A 46 -6.47 0.37 -8.02
C ALA A 46 -5.33 0.68 -7.00
N MET A 47 -4.07 0.43 -7.38
CA MET A 47 -2.90 0.77 -6.55
C MET A 47 -2.36 2.18 -6.81
N TRP A 48 -2.86 2.86 -7.83
CA TRP A 48 -2.48 4.24 -8.10
C TRP A 48 -3.05 5.17 -7.02
N LYS A 49 -2.16 5.86 -6.29
CA LYS A 49 -2.52 6.89 -5.32
C LYS A 49 -2.35 8.27 -5.97
N PRO A 50 -3.41 9.09 -6.05
CA PRO A 50 -3.28 10.45 -6.56
C PRO A 50 -2.28 11.24 -5.71
N GLN A 51 -1.36 11.95 -6.39
CA GLN A 51 -0.44 12.84 -5.70
C GLN A 51 -1.22 14.01 -5.08
N LYS A 52 -1.12 14.17 -3.77
CA LYS A 52 -1.71 15.30 -3.06
C LYS A 52 -0.90 16.57 -3.35
N ARG A 53 -1.59 17.69 -3.53
CA ARG A 53 -0.99 19.02 -3.68
C ARG A 53 -1.52 19.92 -2.56
N VAL A 54 -0.65 20.76 -2.01
CA VAL A 54 -1.06 21.75 -1.01
C VAL A 54 -1.72 22.91 -1.76
N LEU A 55 -2.91 23.28 -1.32
CA LEU A 55 -3.67 24.42 -1.82
C LEU A 55 -4.12 25.26 -0.63
N SER A 56 -3.98 26.58 -0.71
CA SER A 56 -4.52 27.51 0.29
C SER A 56 -5.87 28.03 -0.18
N ILE A 57 -6.93 27.65 0.51
CA ILE A 57 -8.31 28.10 0.25
C ILE A 57 -8.94 28.61 1.54
N ARG A 58 -9.96 29.47 1.41
CA ARG A 58 -10.82 29.87 2.53
C ARG A 58 -12.01 28.93 2.60
N ILE A 59 -12.35 28.51 3.80
CA ILE A 59 -13.51 27.66 4.14
C ILE A 59 -14.22 28.34 5.31
N ASP A 60 -15.55 28.25 5.37
CA ASP A 60 -16.34 28.77 6.48
C ASP A 60 -15.91 28.15 7.81
N ALA A 61 -15.87 28.98 8.86
CA ALA A 61 -15.28 28.61 10.14
C ALA A 61 -16.07 27.48 10.84
N ASP A 62 -17.39 27.52 10.78
CA ASP A 62 -18.28 26.50 11.32
C ASP A 62 -18.08 25.14 10.63
N LEU A 63 -17.94 25.13 9.31
CA LEU A 63 -17.67 23.90 8.55
C LEU A 63 -16.30 23.31 8.90
N LEU A 64 -15.28 24.15 9.04
CA LEU A 64 -13.94 23.71 9.44
C LEU A 64 -13.95 23.07 10.83
N GLU A 65 -14.64 23.68 11.79
CA GLU A 65 -14.76 23.15 13.14
C GLU A 65 -15.57 21.85 13.18
N ALA A 66 -16.69 21.77 12.44
CA ALA A 66 -17.45 20.53 12.29
C ALA A 66 -16.61 19.40 11.68
N LEU A 67 -15.78 19.70 10.66
CA LEU A 67 -14.87 18.73 10.07
C LEU A 67 -13.82 18.26 11.07
N LYS A 68 -13.15 19.17 11.79
CA LYS A 68 -12.17 18.78 12.82
C LYS A 68 -12.79 17.97 13.94
N ALA A 69 -14.02 18.30 14.36
CA ALA A 69 -14.75 17.57 15.39
C ALA A 69 -15.02 16.10 15.01
N SER A 70 -15.05 15.77 13.71
CA SER A 70 -15.17 14.38 13.25
C SER A 70 -13.97 13.49 13.62
N GLY A 71 -12.86 14.08 14.09
CA GLY A 71 -11.68 13.39 14.61
C GLY A 71 -10.59 13.12 13.56
N LYS A 72 -9.70 12.19 13.88
CA LYS A 72 -8.54 11.82 13.04
C LYS A 72 -9.01 11.46 11.62
N GLY A 73 -8.36 12.04 10.61
CA GLY A 73 -8.68 11.79 9.21
C GLY A 73 -9.73 12.72 8.61
N TRP A 74 -10.12 13.81 9.29
CA TRP A 74 -11.03 14.83 8.74
C TRP A 74 -10.56 15.40 7.39
N GLN A 75 -9.25 15.58 7.18
CA GLN A 75 -8.70 16.02 5.88
C GLN A 75 -8.92 14.99 4.77
N THR A 76 -8.83 13.69 5.09
CA THR A 76 -9.13 12.62 4.13
C THR A 76 -10.61 12.66 3.75
N ARG A 77 -11.51 12.78 4.75
CA ARG A 77 -12.96 12.93 4.50
C ARG A 77 -13.29 14.15 3.63
N LEU A 78 -12.67 15.29 3.91
CA LEU A 78 -12.81 16.50 3.09
C LEU A 78 -12.40 16.24 1.63
N ASN A 79 -11.24 15.62 1.43
CA ASN A 79 -10.77 15.26 0.08
C ASN A 79 -11.72 14.28 -0.64
N ASP A 80 -12.30 13.33 0.08
CA ASP A 80 -13.24 12.36 -0.49
C ASP A 80 -14.57 13.02 -0.87
N TRP A 81 -15.09 13.95 -0.05
CA TRP A 81 -16.25 14.77 -0.39
C TRP A 81 -16.02 15.61 -1.64
N ILE A 82 -14.87 16.30 -1.74
CA ILE A 82 -14.51 17.07 -2.93
C ILE A 82 -14.43 16.17 -4.17
N ARG A 83 -13.79 15.00 -4.05
CA ARG A 83 -13.69 14.02 -5.15
C ARG A 83 -15.07 13.56 -5.64
N ASN A 84 -15.96 13.26 -4.70
CA ASN A 84 -17.32 12.83 -5.02
C ASN A 84 -18.11 13.96 -5.70
N GLY A 85 -18.02 15.20 -5.19
CA GLY A 85 -18.68 16.35 -5.80
C GLY A 85 -18.24 16.62 -7.25
N VAL A 86 -16.93 16.51 -7.51
CA VAL A 86 -16.37 16.65 -8.87
C VAL A 86 -16.79 15.51 -9.78
N THR A 87 -16.82 14.26 -9.29
CA THR A 87 -17.18 13.09 -10.11
C THR A 87 -18.68 13.07 -10.44
N SER A 88 -19.52 13.48 -9.51
CA SER A 88 -20.98 13.49 -9.64
C SER A 88 -21.54 14.63 -10.51
N HIS A 89 -20.68 15.37 -11.24
CA HIS A 89 -21.10 16.42 -12.18
C HIS A 89 -21.98 17.52 -11.55
N TYR A 90 -21.58 18.05 -10.39
CA TYR A 90 -22.11 19.34 -9.90
C TYR A 90 -21.52 20.57 -10.63
N PHE A 91 -20.77 20.33 -11.71
CA PHE A 91 -20.17 21.29 -12.64
C PHE A 91 -20.24 20.74 -14.06
#